data_AF-A0A2S5B1I1-F1
#
_entry.id   AF-A0A2S5B1I1-F1
#
_cell.length_a   1.000
_cell.length_b   1.000
_cell.length_c   1.000
_cell.angle_alpha   90.00
_cell.angle_beta   90.00
_cell.angle_gamma   90.00
#
_symmetry.space_group_name_H-M   'P 1'
#
loop_
_entity.id
_entity.type
_entity.pdbx_description
1 polymer ?
#
loop_
_entity_poly.entity_id
_entity_poly.type
_entity_poly.pdbx_seq_one_letter_code
_entity_poly.pdbx_strand_id
1 'polypeptide(L)'
;MPDATPQWQRDLDDKGYAVVKGVLSPERARYYTEQALRWASEFGFDEKDRSTWTGDNLPVNINGLVNDYGVSHERWVWEARLEPSVIEPFGQLWRTDDLLVSFDAINFSLPIGPHARRDIEPSAPWPHIDQQPDPVDRPPLQHELTQGLLAMTSSGPQDGGLVVLRGSHKLLPRFFEETGGVKADQSWGGLNYYTFTDEDVKWFSRQPGVEEVKVETEPGDLILWDSRTVHWNRAPTAEQIRVVVYVCYAPRSMASEGVLAARRRCWDEKLATTHWPAPFLVIPREEYGPPKRGEEVDPMDRIRPKEEPVVTERLLKLVGF
;
A
#
# COMPACT_ATOMS: atom_id res chain seq x y z
N MET A 1 2.65 33.78 14.77
CA MET A 1 2.75 32.54 15.58
C MET A 1 3.71 31.60 14.84
N PRO A 2 4.60 30.87 15.53
CA PRO A 2 5.46 29.91 14.85
C PRO A 2 4.59 28.85 14.16
N ASP A 3 4.99 28.44 12.96
CA ASP A 3 4.30 27.42 12.17
C ASP A 3 4.29 26.08 12.93
N ALA A 4 3.11 25.67 13.38
CA ALA A 4 2.86 24.46 14.16
C ALA A 4 2.74 23.18 13.31
N THR A 5 3.00 23.28 12.00
CA THR A 5 2.97 22.14 11.08
C THR A 5 3.97 21.06 11.52
N PRO A 6 3.53 19.81 11.76
CA PRO A 6 4.41 18.70 12.13
C PRO A 6 5.51 18.45 11.09
N GLN A 7 6.69 18.02 11.53
CA GLN A 7 7.82 17.78 10.61
C GLN A 7 7.49 16.75 9.52
N TRP A 8 6.70 15.73 9.83
CA TRP A 8 6.31 14.71 8.83
C TRP A 8 5.44 15.31 7.71
N GLN A 9 4.61 16.33 7.98
CA GLN A 9 3.82 17.00 6.93
C GLN A 9 4.72 17.83 6.02
N ARG A 10 5.71 18.52 6.59
CA ARG A 10 6.72 19.24 5.81
C ARG A 10 7.53 18.29 4.94
N ASP A 11 7.94 17.16 5.51
CA ASP A 11 8.64 16.11 4.78
C ASP A 11 7.78 15.54 3.65
N LEU A 12 6.48 15.28 3.88
CA LEU A 12 5.56 14.81 2.85
C LEU A 12 5.44 15.83 1.72
N ASP A 13 5.24 17.12 2.03
CA ASP A 13 5.18 18.18 1.02
C ASP A 13 6.50 18.27 0.25
N ASP A 14 7.64 18.36 0.94
CA ASP A 14 8.95 18.60 0.33
C ASP A 14 9.50 17.40 -0.43
N LYS A 15 9.39 16.22 0.16
CA LYS A 15 10.05 14.99 -0.30
C LYS A 15 9.10 14.08 -1.08
N GLY A 16 7.79 14.28 -0.96
CA GLY A 16 6.76 13.40 -1.53
C GLY A 16 6.47 12.17 -0.67
N TYR A 17 7.17 12.01 0.45
CA TYR A 17 6.94 10.95 1.42
C TYR A 17 7.38 11.39 2.82
N ALA A 18 6.86 10.71 3.83
CA ALA A 18 7.25 10.88 5.22
C ALA A 18 7.14 9.57 5.99
N VAL A 19 7.89 9.47 7.09
CA VAL A 19 7.75 8.39 8.07
C VAL A 19 7.28 8.98 9.39
N VAL A 20 6.06 8.62 9.80
CA VAL A 20 5.52 8.95 11.12
C VAL A 20 5.96 7.85 12.08
N LYS A 21 6.90 8.20 12.96
CA LYS A 21 7.58 7.23 13.83
C LYS A 21 6.69 6.76 14.96
N GLY A 22 6.71 5.45 15.24
CA GLY A 22 6.11 4.85 16.44
C GLY A 22 4.61 5.09 16.58
N VAL A 23 3.86 5.02 15.47
CA VAL A 23 2.39 5.08 15.55
C VAL A 23 1.83 3.86 16.30
N LEU A 24 2.48 2.70 16.22
CA LEU A 24 2.18 1.56 17.10
C LEU A 24 3.20 1.48 18.22
N SER A 25 2.74 1.01 19.39
CA SER A 25 3.67 0.55 20.42
C SER A 25 4.40 -0.72 19.95
N PRO A 26 5.59 -1.02 20.50
CA PRO A 26 6.29 -2.27 20.20
C PRO A 26 5.45 -3.53 20.45
N GLU A 27 4.59 -3.51 21.47
CA GLU A 27 3.69 -4.62 21.79
C GLU A 27 2.62 -4.81 20.71
N ARG A 28 2.07 -3.72 20.17
CA ARG A 28 1.06 -3.77 19.10
C ARG A 28 1.68 -4.19 17.77
N ALA A 29 2.86 -3.67 17.41
CA ALA A 29 3.58 -4.09 16.22
C ALA A 29 3.93 -5.60 16.27
N ARG A 30 4.39 -6.09 17.44
CA ARG A 30 4.62 -7.52 17.66
C ARG A 30 3.33 -8.34 17.54
N TYR A 31 2.24 -7.88 18.16
CA TYR A 31 0.94 -8.56 18.05
C TYR A 31 0.51 -8.74 16.58
N TYR A 32 0.56 -7.68 15.76
CA TYR A 32 0.18 -7.80 14.35
C TYR A 32 1.15 -8.68 13.55
N THR A 33 2.43 -8.66 13.88
CA THR A 33 3.41 -9.57 13.28
C THR A 33 3.06 -11.03 13.58
N GLU A 34 2.76 -11.37 14.84
CA GLU A 34 2.33 -12.72 15.24
C GLU A 34 1.04 -13.16 14.55
N GLN A 35 0.07 -12.24 14.39
CA GLN A 35 -1.17 -12.50 13.66
C GLN A 35 -0.92 -12.77 12.17
N ALA A 36 -0.04 -12.00 11.53
CA ALA A 36 0.32 -12.22 10.13
C ALA A 36 1.07 -13.53 9.92
N LEU A 37 1.98 -13.90 10.82
CA LEU A 37 2.69 -15.19 10.79
C LEU A 37 1.72 -16.37 10.99
N ARG A 38 0.76 -16.23 11.92
CA ARG A 38 -0.31 -17.23 12.10
C ARG A 38 -1.18 -17.36 10.86
N TRP A 39 -1.52 -16.25 10.21
CA TRP A 39 -2.28 -16.28 8.97
C TRP A 39 -1.48 -16.95 7.84
N ALA A 40 -0.19 -16.64 7.70
CA ALA A 40 0.69 -17.26 6.71
C ALA A 40 0.85 -18.78 6.93
N SER A 41 0.91 -19.24 8.19
CA SER A 41 1.08 -20.68 8.49
C SER A 41 -0.10 -21.55 8.04
N GLU A 42 -1.25 -20.96 7.76
CA GLU A 42 -2.39 -21.67 7.16
C GLU A 42 -2.09 -22.21 5.77
N PHE A 43 -1.16 -21.57 5.05
CA PHE A 43 -0.70 -21.99 3.73
C PHE A 43 0.42 -23.04 3.81
N GLY A 44 0.80 -23.47 5.02
CA GLY A 44 1.89 -24.42 5.26
C GLY A 44 3.24 -23.78 5.51
N PHE A 45 3.30 -22.44 5.63
CA PHE A 45 4.50 -21.72 6.06
C PHE A 45 4.86 -22.02 7.52
N ASP A 46 6.13 -22.32 7.79
CA ASP A 46 6.71 -22.41 9.12
C ASP A 46 7.97 -21.55 9.19
N GLU A 47 7.96 -20.55 10.07
CA GLU A 47 9.09 -19.64 10.30
C GLU A 47 10.39 -20.40 10.66
N LYS A 48 10.27 -21.55 11.34
CA LYS A 48 11.41 -22.35 11.82
C LYS A 48 11.88 -23.40 10.81
N ASP A 49 11.12 -23.65 9.75
CA ASP A 49 11.47 -24.62 8.71
C ASP A 49 11.64 -23.92 7.35
N ARG A 50 12.89 -23.66 6.98
CA ARG A 50 13.26 -23.01 5.71
C ARG A 50 12.85 -23.81 4.47
N SER A 51 12.54 -25.10 4.59
CA SER A 51 12.01 -25.87 3.46
C SER A 51 10.60 -25.44 3.05
N THR A 52 9.85 -24.82 3.98
CA THR A 52 8.52 -24.24 3.74
C THR A 52 8.57 -22.80 3.22
N TRP A 53 9.76 -22.23 3.03
CA TRP A 53 9.91 -20.87 2.51
C TRP A 53 9.92 -20.95 1.00
N THR A 54 8.77 -21.25 0.41
CA THR A 54 8.56 -21.42 -1.03
C THR A 54 7.19 -20.89 -1.43
N GLY A 55 6.97 -20.68 -2.74
CA GLY A 55 5.66 -20.26 -3.25
C GLY A 55 4.53 -21.23 -2.87
N ASP A 56 4.81 -22.53 -2.78
CA ASP A 56 3.81 -23.57 -2.47
C ASP A 56 3.26 -23.49 -1.06
N ASN A 57 4.01 -22.90 -0.14
CA ASN A 57 3.65 -22.78 1.27
C ASN A 57 3.22 -21.36 1.68
N LEU A 58 3.07 -20.46 0.71
CA LEU A 58 2.70 -19.07 0.91
C LEU A 58 1.42 -18.73 0.15
N PRO A 59 0.69 -17.68 0.54
CA PRO A 59 -0.39 -17.14 -0.29
C PRO A 59 0.15 -16.75 -1.67
N VAL A 60 -0.64 -16.99 -2.72
CA VAL A 60 -0.37 -16.44 -4.05
C VAL A 60 -0.34 -14.92 -3.92
N ASN A 61 0.70 -14.30 -4.46
CA ASN A 61 0.97 -12.89 -4.31
C ASN A 61 1.72 -12.34 -5.52
N ILE A 62 1.70 -11.02 -5.68
CA ILE A 62 2.51 -10.30 -6.65
C ILE A 62 3.44 -9.38 -5.87
N ASN A 63 4.76 -9.63 -5.91
CA ASN A 63 5.76 -8.87 -5.16
C ASN A 63 5.44 -8.74 -3.65
N GLY A 64 4.86 -9.80 -3.08
CA GLY A 64 4.43 -9.89 -1.69
C GLY A 64 3.07 -9.28 -1.38
N LEU A 65 2.45 -8.55 -2.31
CA LEU A 65 1.11 -7.98 -2.15
C LEU A 65 0.06 -9.10 -2.17
N VAL A 66 -0.79 -9.15 -1.14
CA VAL A 66 -1.91 -10.10 -1.06
C VAL A 66 -3.21 -9.35 -0.78
N ASN A 67 -4.15 -9.52 -1.71
CA ASN A 67 -5.50 -8.94 -1.70
C ASN A 67 -6.60 -10.02 -1.80
N ASP A 68 -6.20 -11.28 -1.98
CA ASP A 68 -7.09 -12.45 -1.96
C ASP A 68 -7.20 -13.09 -0.57
N TYR A 69 -7.85 -14.25 -0.49
CA TYR A 69 -8.02 -15.04 0.74
C TYR A 69 -8.77 -14.30 1.86
N GLY A 70 -9.57 -13.28 1.52
CA GLY A 70 -10.28 -12.43 2.47
C GLY A 70 -9.37 -11.59 3.36
N VAL A 71 -8.07 -11.49 3.05
CA VAL A 71 -7.06 -10.92 3.94
C VAL A 71 -7.33 -9.46 4.29
N SER A 72 -7.83 -8.68 3.33
CA SER A 72 -8.24 -7.28 3.51
C SER A 72 -9.32 -7.10 4.58
N HIS A 73 -10.01 -8.16 4.98
CA HIS A 73 -11.00 -8.12 6.04
C HIS A 73 -10.70 -9.01 7.24
N GLU A 74 -9.50 -9.60 7.34
CA GLU A 74 -9.11 -10.33 8.55
C GLU A 74 -9.18 -9.39 9.76
N ARG A 75 -9.61 -9.94 10.90
CA ARG A 75 -9.79 -9.17 12.14
C ARG A 75 -8.58 -8.32 12.48
N TRP A 76 -7.38 -8.88 12.41
CA TRP A 76 -6.14 -8.18 12.77
C TRP A 76 -5.79 -7.04 11.79
N VAL A 77 -6.20 -7.14 10.52
CA VAL A 77 -6.06 -6.05 9.53
C VAL A 77 -7.00 -4.89 9.86
N TRP A 78 -8.23 -5.19 10.27
CA TRP A 78 -9.17 -4.17 10.75
C TRP A 78 -8.74 -3.53 12.07
N GLU A 79 -8.22 -4.32 13.01
CA GLU A 79 -7.65 -3.78 14.25
C GLU A 79 -6.53 -2.78 13.94
N ALA A 80 -5.63 -3.10 13.00
CA ALA A 80 -4.56 -2.20 12.57
C ALA A 80 -5.08 -0.89 11.95
N ARG A 81 -6.15 -0.95 11.14
CA ARG A 81 -6.84 0.24 10.60
C ARG A 81 -7.58 1.05 11.67
N LEU A 82 -7.97 0.43 12.77
CA LEU A 82 -8.73 1.07 13.84
C LEU A 82 -7.85 1.74 14.90
N GLU A 83 -6.54 1.55 14.83
CA GLU A 83 -5.58 2.19 15.75
C GLU A 83 -5.71 3.72 15.68
N PRO A 84 -6.04 4.40 16.79
CA PRO A 84 -6.22 5.85 16.79
C PRO A 84 -4.99 6.60 16.27
N SER A 85 -3.79 6.14 16.65
CA SER A 85 -2.51 6.69 16.23
C SER A 85 -2.16 6.44 14.76
N VAL A 86 -2.82 5.49 14.09
CA VAL A 86 -2.72 5.28 12.64
C VAL A 86 -3.67 6.23 11.91
N ILE A 87 -4.86 6.48 12.46
CA ILE A 87 -5.87 7.35 11.84
C ILE A 87 -5.50 8.84 11.99
N GLU A 88 -4.93 9.21 13.14
CA GLU A 88 -4.63 10.61 13.50
C GLU A 88 -3.76 11.34 12.46
N PRO A 89 -2.66 10.78 11.92
CA PRO A 89 -1.88 11.42 10.86
C PRO A 89 -2.73 11.78 9.63
N PHE A 90 -3.65 10.92 9.22
CA PHE A 90 -4.56 11.22 8.11
C PHE A 90 -5.60 12.29 8.48
N GLY A 91 -6.09 12.29 9.72
CA GLY A 91 -6.98 13.35 10.21
C GLY A 91 -6.30 14.72 10.21
N GLN A 92 -5.03 14.77 10.60
CA GLN A 92 -4.21 15.98 10.52
C GLN A 92 -3.92 16.40 9.08
N LEU A 93 -3.63 15.44 8.19
CA LEU A 93 -3.37 15.68 6.77
C LEU A 93 -4.58 16.34 6.10
N TRP A 94 -5.75 15.76 6.31
CA TRP A 94 -6.99 16.17 5.67
C TRP A 94 -7.78 17.23 6.45
N ARG A 95 -7.35 17.55 7.67
CA ARG A 95 -7.99 18.50 8.59
C ARG A 95 -9.44 18.14 8.90
N THR A 96 -9.72 16.85 9.06
CA THR A 96 -11.04 16.31 9.43
C THR A 96 -10.91 14.92 10.05
N ASP A 97 -11.76 14.60 11.02
CA ASP A 97 -11.87 13.27 11.63
C ASP A 97 -12.91 12.37 10.94
N ASP A 98 -13.69 12.95 10.01
CA ASP A 98 -14.68 12.24 9.19
C ASP A 98 -14.00 11.63 7.97
N LEU A 99 -13.42 10.45 8.18
CA LEU A 99 -12.57 9.74 7.24
C LEU A 99 -13.22 8.43 6.80
N LEU A 100 -12.84 8.00 5.60
CA LEU A 100 -13.10 6.70 5.00
C LEU A 100 -11.77 5.98 4.79
N VAL A 101 -11.71 4.67 4.99
CA VAL A 101 -10.48 3.85 4.79
C VAL A 101 -10.57 2.96 3.56
N SER A 102 -9.45 2.69 2.88
CA SER A 102 -9.40 1.65 1.84
C SER A 102 -9.52 0.24 2.43
N PHE A 103 -10.09 -0.70 1.68
CA PHE A 103 -10.09 -2.14 2.02
C PHE A 103 -8.95 -2.84 1.29
N ASP A 104 -7.78 -2.23 1.36
CA ASP A 104 -6.59 -2.62 0.62
C ASP A 104 -5.94 -3.90 1.18
N ALA A 105 -4.81 -4.26 0.59
CA ALA A 105 -4.04 -5.46 0.81
C ALA A 105 -3.17 -5.43 2.08
N ILE A 106 -2.49 -6.54 2.31
CA ILE A 106 -1.27 -6.60 3.11
C ILE A 106 -0.07 -6.83 2.18
N ASN A 107 1.14 -6.70 2.71
CA ASN A 107 2.27 -7.38 2.09
C ASN A 107 2.98 -8.28 3.09
N PHE A 108 3.15 -9.53 2.67
CA PHE A 108 3.87 -10.57 3.38
C PHE A 108 4.96 -11.09 2.43
N SER A 109 6.20 -10.74 2.70
CA SER A 109 7.34 -11.14 1.87
C SER A 109 8.40 -11.84 2.70
N LEU A 110 8.91 -12.94 2.17
CA LEU A 110 10.12 -13.58 2.67
C LEU A 110 11.32 -13.05 1.87
N PRO A 111 12.53 -12.97 2.45
CA PRO A 111 13.72 -12.63 1.69
C PRO A 111 13.93 -13.55 0.48
N ILE A 112 14.49 -13.00 -0.58
CA ILE A 112 14.82 -13.72 -1.81
C ILE A 112 16.33 -13.87 -1.90
N GLY A 113 16.78 -15.08 -2.23
CA GLY A 113 18.18 -15.44 -2.35
C GLY A 113 18.66 -16.39 -1.24
N PRO A 114 19.94 -16.32 -0.84
CA PRO A 114 20.58 -17.38 -0.05
C PRO A 114 19.96 -17.59 1.34
N HIS A 115 19.32 -16.55 1.90
CA HIS A 115 18.74 -16.55 3.24
C HIS A 115 17.31 -17.14 3.30
N ALA A 116 16.63 -17.32 2.16
CA ALA A 116 15.21 -17.73 2.15
C ALA A 116 14.76 -18.27 0.78
N ARG A 117 13.92 -17.53 0.03
CA ARG A 117 13.28 -17.98 -1.21
C ARG A 117 14.33 -18.17 -2.31
N ARG A 118 14.47 -19.40 -2.82
CA ARG A 118 15.37 -19.75 -3.94
C ARG A 118 14.61 -20.18 -5.20
N ASP A 119 13.28 -20.24 -5.11
CA ASP A 119 12.34 -20.61 -6.15
C ASP A 119 11.95 -19.43 -7.05
N ILE A 120 12.31 -18.21 -6.67
CA ILE A 120 12.03 -16.97 -7.42
C ILE A 120 13.25 -16.04 -7.42
N GLU A 121 13.28 -15.12 -8.37
CA GLU A 121 14.26 -14.03 -8.43
C GLU A 121 13.63 -12.70 -7.96
N PRO A 122 14.41 -11.76 -7.41
CA PRO A 122 13.91 -10.43 -7.10
C PRO A 122 13.37 -9.72 -8.35
N SER A 123 12.20 -9.13 -8.24
CA SER A 123 11.59 -8.30 -9.29
C SER A 123 12.47 -7.09 -9.62
N ALA A 124 12.67 -6.81 -10.91
CA ALA A 124 13.27 -5.57 -11.39
C ALA A 124 12.39 -4.36 -11.00
N PRO A 125 12.92 -3.13 -10.87
CA PRO A 125 12.12 -1.93 -10.59
C PRO A 125 10.98 -1.69 -11.59
N TRP A 126 9.83 -1.23 -11.11
CA TRP A 126 8.67 -0.81 -11.92
C TRP A 126 8.20 0.60 -11.49
N PRO A 127 8.94 1.66 -11.84
CA PRO A 127 8.62 3.00 -11.39
C PRO A 127 7.25 3.44 -11.91
N HIS A 128 6.38 3.87 -11.01
CA HIS A 128 5.03 4.33 -11.34
C HIS A 128 4.56 5.41 -10.37
N ILE A 129 3.45 6.04 -10.73
CA ILE A 129 2.59 6.80 -9.82
C ILE A 129 1.21 6.18 -9.84
N ASP A 130 0.53 6.27 -8.69
CA ASP A 130 -0.87 5.86 -8.56
C ASP A 130 -1.77 7.08 -8.68
N GLN A 131 -1.52 7.86 -9.73
CA GLN A 131 -2.37 8.96 -10.13
C GLN A 131 -2.34 9.13 -11.63
N GLN A 132 -3.52 9.27 -12.24
CA GLN A 132 -3.63 9.65 -13.64
C GLN A 132 -3.11 11.09 -13.80
N PRO A 133 -2.05 11.34 -14.59
CA PRO A 133 -1.52 12.69 -14.77
C PRO A 133 -2.46 13.66 -15.51
N ASP A 134 -3.30 13.15 -16.42
CA ASP A 134 -4.26 13.97 -17.20
C ASP A 134 -5.68 13.39 -17.14
N PRO A 135 -6.37 13.51 -15.99
CA PRO A 135 -7.74 13.02 -15.83
C PRO A 135 -8.75 13.95 -16.51
N VAL A 136 -9.84 13.37 -17.03
CA VAL A 136 -10.89 14.13 -17.75
C VAL A 136 -11.92 14.78 -16.83
N ASP A 137 -11.99 14.35 -15.58
CA ASP A 137 -13.06 14.67 -14.62
C ASP A 137 -12.61 15.57 -13.46
N ARG A 138 -11.33 15.93 -13.40
CA ARG A 138 -10.71 16.76 -12.35
C ARG A 138 -9.42 17.42 -12.84
N PRO A 139 -8.84 18.37 -12.09
CA PRO A 139 -7.63 19.05 -12.53
C PRO A 139 -6.40 18.10 -12.59
N PRO A 140 -5.55 18.22 -13.62
CA PRO A 140 -4.35 17.40 -13.75
C PRO A 140 -3.30 17.73 -12.69
N LEU A 141 -2.53 16.71 -12.29
CA LEU A 141 -1.35 16.82 -11.43
C LEU A 141 -1.57 17.48 -10.05
N GLN A 142 -2.82 17.54 -9.56
CA GLN A 142 -3.12 17.99 -8.19
C GLN A 142 -3.00 16.86 -7.18
N HIS A 143 -2.80 17.19 -5.90
CA HIS A 143 -2.78 16.16 -4.85
C HIS A 143 -4.18 15.56 -4.69
N GLU A 144 -4.32 14.28 -5.01
CA GLU A 144 -5.58 13.55 -4.89
C GLU A 144 -5.58 12.60 -3.70
N LEU A 145 -4.40 12.06 -3.36
CA LEU A 145 -4.29 11.00 -2.39
C LEU A 145 -2.93 10.99 -1.72
N THR A 146 -2.92 10.63 -0.44
CA THR A 146 -1.73 10.17 0.25
C THR A 146 -1.94 8.73 0.64
N GLN A 147 -1.14 7.84 0.05
CA GLN A 147 -1.12 6.44 0.40
C GLN A 147 -0.37 6.22 1.70
N GLY A 148 -0.60 5.08 2.34
CA GLY A 148 0.11 4.71 3.55
C GLY A 148 0.37 3.22 3.68
N LEU A 149 1.46 2.91 4.37
CA LEU A 149 1.79 1.55 4.78
C LEU A 149 2.25 1.53 6.23
N LEU A 150 1.64 0.64 7.01
CA LEU A 150 1.93 0.43 8.42
C LEU A 150 2.91 -0.72 8.56
N ALA A 151 4.13 -0.42 9.02
CA ALA A 151 5.20 -1.39 9.17
C ALA A 151 5.02 -2.21 10.46
N MET A 152 4.86 -3.52 10.34
CA MET A 152 4.81 -4.41 11.52
C MET A 152 6.19 -4.96 11.87
N THR A 153 7.06 -5.07 10.86
CA THR A 153 8.45 -5.51 10.97
C THR A 153 9.40 -4.38 10.57
N SER A 154 10.66 -4.46 10.98
CA SER A 154 11.71 -3.56 10.50
C SER A 154 11.89 -3.68 8.99
N SER A 155 12.36 -2.59 8.37
CA SER A 155 12.76 -2.56 6.98
C SER A 155 13.99 -1.67 6.86
N GLY A 156 15.17 -2.29 6.79
CA GLY A 156 16.43 -1.62 6.49
C GLY A 156 16.72 -1.54 4.98
N PRO A 157 17.97 -1.21 4.61
CA PRO A 157 18.36 -1.00 3.21
C PRO A 157 18.13 -2.18 2.26
N GLN A 158 18.12 -3.42 2.79
CA GLN A 158 18.01 -4.67 2.02
C GLN A 158 16.77 -5.51 2.38
N ASP A 159 15.88 -5.01 3.24
CA ASP A 159 14.71 -5.75 3.74
C ASP A 159 13.44 -5.50 2.90
N GLY A 160 13.62 -5.06 1.65
CA GLY A 160 12.53 -4.78 0.73
C GLY A 160 11.60 -3.66 1.23
N GLY A 161 10.56 -3.32 0.48
CA GLY A 161 9.65 -2.22 0.80
C GLY A 161 9.74 -1.03 -0.15
N LEU A 162 9.04 0.05 0.22
CA LEU A 162 8.83 1.22 -0.63
C LEU A 162 10.16 1.87 -1.01
N VAL A 163 10.35 2.08 -2.31
CA VAL A 163 11.37 2.94 -2.89
C VAL A 163 10.66 4.11 -3.56
N VAL A 164 11.17 5.32 -3.35
CA VAL A 164 10.63 6.55 -3.94
C VAL A 164 11.72 7.33 -4.65
N LEU A 165 11.38 8.03 -5.72
CA LEU A 165 12.18 9.16 -6.21
C LEU A 165 11.74 10.40 -5.46
N ARG A 166 12.49 10.75 -4.42
CA ARG A 166 12.23 11.92 -3.58
C ARG A 166 12.04 13.17 -4.44
N GLY A 167 10.99 13.94 -4.16
CA GLY A 167 10.71 15.22 -4.83
C GLY A 167 10.17 15.13 -6.26
N SER A 168 10.03 13.91 -6.82
CA SER A 168 9.55 13.72 -8.20
C SER A 168 8.13 14.25 -8.43
N HIS A 169 7.26 14.23 -7.42
CA HIS A 169 5.89 14.75 -7.47
C HIS A 169 5.82 16.23 -7.84
N LYS A 170 6.80 17.04 -7.41
CA LYS A 170 6.88 18.48 -7.75
C LYS A 170 7.35 18.72 -9.18
N LEU A 171 7.95 17.71 -9.82
CA LEU A 171 8.55 17.81 -11.14
C LEU A 171 7.65 17.28 -12.26
N LEU A 172 6.54 16.61 -11.94
CA LEU A 172 5.63 16.04 -12.95
C LEU A 172 5.20 17.06 -14.03
N PRO A 173 4.78 18.31 -13.71
CA PRO A 173 4.37 19.26 -14.75
C PRO A 173 5.49 19.54 -15.76
N ARG A 174 6.72 19.77 -15.25
CA ARG A 174 7.90 20.02 -16.07
C ARG A 174 8.32 18.78 -16.85
N PHE A 175 8.25 17.61 -16.23
CA PHE A 175 8.55 16.33 -16.88
C PHE A 175 7.66 16.13 -18.11
N PHE A 176 6.34 16.28 -17.95
CA PHE A 176 5.41 16.12 -19.06
C PHE A 176 5.60 17.22 -20.12
N GLU A 177 5.86 18.47 -19.73
CA GLU A 177 6.17 19.54 -20.69
C GLU A 177 7.42 19.23 -21.54
N GLU A 178 8.51 18.76 -20.92
CA GLU A 178 9.78 18.51 -21.59
C GLU A 178 9.82 17.18 -22.37
N THR A 179 8.97 16.21 -22.03
CA THR A 179 9.00 14.85 -22.61
C THR A 179 7.86 14.55 -23.59
N GLY A 180 7.09 15.58 -23.97
CA GLY A 180 6.07 15.48 -25.01
C GLY A 180 4.66 15.13 -24.52
N GLY A 181 4.37 15.42 -23.25
CA GLY A 181 3.06 15.23 -22.61
C GLY A 181 2.88 13.82 -22.02
N VAL A 182 1.64 13.54 -21.61
CA VAL A 182 1.24 12.22 -21.12
C VAL A 182 1.25 11.22 -22.27
N LYS A 183 2.01 10.14 -22.12
CA LYS A 183 2.16 9.10 -23.15
C LYS A 183 1.10 8.02 -22.97
N ALA A 184 0.43 7.65 -24.06
CA ALA A 184 -0.72 6.75 -24.03
C ALA A 184 -0.37 5.31 -23.63
N ASP A 185 0.84 4.84 -23.95
CA ASP A 185 1.35 3.50 -23.61
C ASP A 185 1.84 3.37 -22.16
N GLN A 186 2.03 4.50 -21.48
CA GLN A 186 2.40 4.58 -20.06
C GLN A 186 1.20 4.88 -19.15
N SER A 187 0.09 5.36 -19.71
CA SER A 187 -1.13 5.70 -18.98
C SER A 187 -2.14 4.55 -18.98
N TRP A 188 -2.70 4.25 -17.80
CA TRP A 188 -3.69 3.18 -17.63
C TRP A 188 -5.11 3.72 -17.44
N GLY A 189 -5.34 4.96 -17.90
CA GLY A 189 -6.66 5.59 -17.95
C GLY A 189 -7.36 5.61 -16.58
N GLY A 190 -8.55 5.00 -16.53
CA GLY A 190 -9.42 4.97 -15.35
C GLY A 190 -8.89 4.20 -14.15
N LEU A 191 -7.77 3.46 -14.29
CA LEU A 191 -7.11 2.77 -13.17
C LEU A 191 -6.26 3.71 -12.30
N ASN A 192 -6.20 5.00 -12.65
CA ASN A 192 -5.48 6.01 -11.90
C ASN A 192 -3.99 5.69 -11.73
N TYR A 193 -3.34 5.29 -12.81
CA TYR A 193 -2.00 4.72 -12.78
C TYR A 193 -1.20 5.15 -14.00
N TYR A 194 0.09 5.45 -13.80
CA TYR A 194 1.02 5.83 -14.87
C TYR A 194 2.42 5.26 -14.60
N THR A 195 3.00 4.58 -15.58
CA THR A 195 4.34 3.97 -15.48
C THR A 195 5.43 4.88 -16.04
N PHE A 196 6.66 4.67 -15.63
CA PHE A 196 7.84 5.38 -16.14
C PHE A 196 8.82 4.39 -16.76
N THR A 197 9.47 4.82 -17.84
CA THR A 197 10.57 4.06 -18.45
C THR A 197 11.90 4.37 -17.74
N ASP A 198 12.93 3.57 -18.02
CA ASP A 198 14.30 3.85 -17.54
C ASP A 198 14.81 5.23 -18.00
N GLU A 199 14.39 5.70 -19.18
CA GLU A 199 14.75 7.03 -19.67
C GLU A 199 14.05 8.14 -18.87
N ASP A 200 12.78 7.94 -18.55
CA ASP A 200 12.03 8.88 -17.71
C ASP A 200 12.64 8.97 -16.31
N VAL A 201 13.00 7.82 -15.69
CA VAL A 201 13.70 7.81 -14.40
C VAL A 201 15.04 8.53 -14.48
N LYS A 202 15.82 8.34 -15.56
CA LYS A 202 17.07 9.09 -15.78
C LYS A 202 16.83 10.59 -15.89
N TRP A 203 15.69 11.02 -16.46
CA TRP A 203 15.33 12.44 -16.49
C TRP A 203 15.13 12.98 -15.07
N PHE A 204 14.39 12.26 -14.21
CA PHE A 204 14.18 12.65 -12.81
C PHE A 204 15.49 12.68 -12.02
N SER A 205 16.32 11.65 -12.12
CA SER A 205 17.58 11.52 -11.36
C SER A 205 18.64 12.57 -11.73
N ARG A 206 18.48 13.28 -12.84
CA ARG A 206 19.35 14.42 -13.21
C ARG A 206 18.92 15.74 -12.57
N GLN A 207 17.73 15.81 -11.99
CA GLN A 207 17.22 17.04 -11.41
C GLN A 207 17.80 17.25 -10.00
N PRO A 208 18.13 18.50 -9.62
CA PRO A 208 18.64 18.80 -8.29
C PRO A 208 17.67 18.35 -7.18
N GLY A 209 18.18 17.63 -6.18
CA GLY A 209 17.41 17.19 -5.00
C GLY A 209 16.54 15.96 -5.22
N VAL A 210 16.56 15.34 -6.40
CA VAL A 210 15.92 14.05 -6.65
C VAL A 210 16.90 12.93 -6.32
N GLU A 211 16.46 12.02 -5.45
CA GLU A 211 17.24 10.87 -4.99
C GLU A 211 16.33 9.64 -4.95
N GLU A 212 16.85 8.50 -5.40
CA GLU A 212 16.21 7.21 -5.11
C GLU A 212 16.42 6.88 -3.64
N VAL A 213 15.33 6.80 -2.89
CA VAL A 213 15.35 6.49 -1.46
C VAL A 213 14.59 5.21 -1.21
N LYS A 214 15.30 4.19 -0.70
CA LYS A 214 14.66 3.07 -0.04
C LYS A 214 14.18 3.53 1.33
N VAL A 215 12.87 3.63 1.53
CA VAL A 215 12.31 4.13 2.79
C VAL A 215 12.50 3.07 3.87
N GLU A 216 13.20 3.44 4.95
CA GLU A 216 13.47 2.57 6.08
C GLU A 216 12.47 2.81 7.22
N THR A 217 12.15 1.74 7.96
CA THR A 217 11.16 1.76 9.04
C THR A 217 11.54 0.83 10.17
N GLU A 218 11.12 1.21 11.37
CA GLU A 218 11.06 0.34 12.54
C GLU A 218 9.64 -0.23 12.70
N PRO A 219 9.48 -1.37 13.41
CA PRO A 219 8.16 -1.89 13.77
C PRO A 219 7.30 -0.81 14.43
N GLY A 220 6.11 -0.59 13.86
CA GLY A 220 5.14 0.39 14.32
C GLY A 220 5.24 1.76 13.67
N ASP A 221 6.13 1.97 12.71
CA ASP A 221 6.15 3.20 11.90
C ASP A 221 5.05 3.19 10.82
N LEU A 222 4.58 4.37 10.45
CA LEU A 222 3.69 4.59 9.30
C LEU A 222 4.42 5.38 8.23
N ILE A 223 4.56 4.81 7.03
CA ILE A 223 5.01 5.56 5.86
C ILE A 223 3.78 6.19 5.21
N LEU A 224 3.90 7.44 4.80
CA LEU A 224 2.94 8.18 3.99
C LEU A 224 3.64 8.67 2.72
N TRP A 225 2.98 8.60 1.56
CA TRP A 225 3.51 9.19 0.33
C TRP A 225 2.41 9.76 -0.56
N ASP A 226 2.74 10.85 -1.26
CA ASP A 226 1.88 11.46 -2.26
C ASP A 226 1.70 10.51 -3.44
N SER A 227 0.47 10.31 -3.91
CA SER A 227 0.19 9.42 -5.06
C SER A 227 0.93 9.80 -6.34
N ARG A 228 1.41 11.04 -6.44
CA ARG A 228 2.21 11.59 -7.54
C ARG A 228 3.71 11.34 -7.40
N THR A 229 4.19 10.81 -6.29
CA THR A 229 5.61 10.52 -6.11
C THR A 229 5.94 9.23 -6.84
N VAL A 230 6.91 9.27 -7.76
CA VAL A 230 7.36 8.08 -8.49
C VAL A 230 7.92 7.07 -7.51
N HIS A 231 7.38 5.85 -7.51
CA HIS A 231 7.71 4.84 -6.54
C HIS A 231 7.56 3.41 -7.08
N TRP A 232 8.09 2.45 -6.34
CA TRP A 232 7.93 1.02 -6.56
C TRP A 232 8.27 0.24 -5.28
N ASN A 233 8.06 -1.08 -5.28
CA ASN A 233 8.48 -1.94 -4.17
C ASN A 233 9.81 -2.63 -4.49
N ARG A 234 10.67 -2.81 -3.51
CA ARG A 234 11.85 -3.68 -3.62
C ARG A 234 11.59 -4.98 -2.88
N ALA A 235 12.02 -6.12 -3.42
CA ALA A 235 11.96 -7.38 -2.70
C ALA A 235 13.00 -7.40 -1.55
N PRO A 236 12.71 -8.01 -0.39
CA PRO A 236 13.71 -8.27 0.63
C PRO A 236 14.75 -9.26 0.12
N THR A 237 16.03 -9.02 0.42
CA THR A 237 17.16 -9.91 0.04
C THR A 237 18.05 -10.27 1.23
N ALA A 238 17.89 -9.60 2.37
CA ALA A 238 18.57 -9.93 3.62
C ALA A 238 17.83 -11.05 4.39
N GLU A 239 17.51 -10.86 5.66
CA GLU A 239 16.98 -11.93 6.52
C GLU A 239 15.57 -11.67 7.05
N GLN A 240 15.09 -10.43 6.97
CA GLN A 240 13.85 -10.00 7.59
C GLN A 240 12.62 -10.46 6.79
N ILE A 241 11.67 -11.12 7.46
CA ILE A 241 10.30 -11.26 6.94
C ILE A 241 9.68 -9.87 6.97
N ARG A 242 9.12 -9.45 5.83
CA ARG A 242 8.42 -8.17 5.72
C ARG A 242 6.93 -8.38 5.91
N VAL A 243 6.37 -7.70 6.90
CA VAL A 243 4.92 -7.62 7.13
C VAL A 243 4.49 -6.17 7.20
N VAL A 244 3.56 -5.79 6.32
CA VAL A 244 2.94 -4.47 6.34
C VAL A 244 1.44 -4.56 6.05
N VAL A 245 0.68 -3.60 6.55
CA VAL A 245 -0.73 -3.40 6.18
C VAL A 245 -0.82 -2.11 5.37
N TYR A 246 -1.42 -2.16 4.19
CA TYR A 246 -1.68 -0.94 3.42
C TYR A 246 -2.90 -0.23 4.03
N VAL A 247 -2.71 1.05 4.30
CA VAL A 247 -3.71 1.90 4.95
C VAL A 247 -3.75 3.24 4.25
N CYS A 248 -4.92 3.60 3.72
CA CYS A 248 -5.13 4.90 3.12
C CYS A 248 -6.47 5.42 3.57
N TYR A 249 -6.51 6.71 3.93
CA TYR A 249 -7.72 7.37 4.38
C TYR A 249 -7.95 8.64 3.57
N ALA A 250 -9.22 8.92 3.30
CA ALA A 250 -9.66 10.14 2.64
C ALA A 250 -10.88 10.71 3.37
N PRO A 251 -11.14 12.03 3.30
CA PRO A 251 -12.37 12.64 3.79
C PRO A 251 -13.60 11.96 3.24
N ARG A 252 -14.61 11.75 4.10
CA ARG A 252 -15.92 11.30 3.64
C ARG A 252 -16.53 12.24 2.59
N SER A 253 -16.24 13.53 2.67
CA SER A 253 -16.71 14.54 1.70
C SER A 253 -16.20 14.33 0.27
N MET A 254 -15.19 13.49 0.05
CA MET A 254 -14.73 13.10 -1.29
C MET A 254 -15.57 11.96 -1.89
N ALA A 255 -16.40 11.28 -1.10
CA ALA A 255 -17.25 10.20 -1.57
C ALA A 255 -18.65 10.69 -1.93
N SER A 256 -19.13 10.33 -3.12
CA SER A 256 -20.55 10.46 -3.46
C SER A 256 -21.38 9.38 -2.75
N GLU A 257 -22.71 9.54 -2.71
CA GLU A 257 -23.60 8.50 -2.19
C GLU A 257 -23.47 7.17 -2.93
N GLY A 258 -23.17 7.21 -4.24
CA GLY A 258 -22.89 6.00 -5.03
C GLY A 258 -21.62 5.31 -4.56
N VAL A 259 -20.56 6.08 -4.27
CA VAL A 259 -19.31 5.55 -3.68
C VAL A 259 -19.58 4.95 -2.30
N LEU A 260 -20.31 5.65 -1.43
CA LEU A 260 -20.65 5.14 -0.09
C LEU A 260 -21.49 3.85 -0.16
N ALA A 261 -22.43 3.75 -1.12
CA ALA A 261 -23.20 2.53 -1.35
C ALA A 261 -22.31 1.37 -1.82
N ALA A 262 -21.38 1.61 -2.76
CA ALA A 262 -20.42 0.61 -3.20
C ALA A 262 -19.52 0.14 -2.04
N ARG A 263 -19.08 1.06 -1.18
CA ARG A 263 -18.29 0.76 0.03
C ARG A 263 -19.03 -0.15 0.99
N ARG A 264 -20.31 0.13 1.29
CA ARG A 264 -21.14 -0.73 2.13
C ARG A 264 -21.32 -2.13 1.52
N ARG A 265 -21.54 -2.20 0.20
CA ARG A 265 -21.60 -3.50 -0.51
C ARG A 265 -20.30 -4.29 -0.37
N CYS A 266 -19.16 -3.68 -0.66
CA CYS A 266 -17.85 -4.33 -0.53
C CYS A 266 -17.58 -4.78 0.91
N TRP A 267 -18.02 -4.02 1.90
CA TRP A 267 -17.94 -4.44 3.29
C TRP A 267 -18.81 -5.68 3.58
N ASP A 268 -20.06 -5.72 3.13
CA ASP A 268 -20.97 -6.86 3.37
C ASP A 268 -20.46 -8.14 2.68
N GLU A 269 -19.99 -7.98 1.45
CA GLU A 269 -19.44 -9.05 0.60
C GLU A 269 -17.98 -9.41 0.90
N LYS A 270 -17.29 -8.59 1.72
CA LYS A 270 -15.86 -8.73 2.09
C LYS A 270 -14.92 -8.66 0.87
N LEU A 271 -15.21 -7.76 -0.06
CA LEU A 271 -14.41 -7.51 -1.25
C LEU A 271 -13.24 -6.56 -0.94
N ALA A 272 -12.04 -6.96 -1.34
CA ALA A 272 -10.87 -6.10 -1.34
C ALA A 272 -11.00 -4.96 -2.37
N THR A 273 -10.39 -3.82 -2.05
CA THR A 273 -10.34 -2.65 -2.93
C THR A 273 -8.91 -2.24 -3.18
N THR A 274 -8.69 -1.34 -4.13
CA THR A 274 -7.38 -0.67 -4.25
C THR A 274 -7.13 0.22 -3.04
N HIS A 275 -5.96 0.86 -3.03
CA HIS A 275 -5.57 1.86 -2.03
C HIS A 275 -6.49 3.08 -1.98
N TRP A 276 -7.39 3.31 -2.94
CA TRP A 276 -8.11 4.57 -3.10
C TRP A 276 -9.47 4.59 -2.36
N PRO A 277 -9.66 5.30 -1.23
CA PRO A 277 -10.87 5.16 -0.42
C PRO A 277 -12.11 5.87 -1.02
N ALA A 278 -11.91 6.94 -1.78
CA ALA A 278 -12.94 7.72 -2.46
C ALA A 278 -12.26 8.44 -3.63
N PRO A 279 -12.37 7.95 -4.88
CA PRO A 279 -13.55 7.41 -5.57
C PRO A 279 -13.87 5.91 -5.40
N PHE A 280 -13.05 5.14 -4.68
CA PHE A 280 -13.31 3.73 -4.33
C PHE A 280 -13.35 2.75 -5.51
N LEU A 281 -12.18 2.21 -5.86
CA LEU A 281 -12.04 1.20 -6.90
C LEU A 281 -12.00 -0.20 -6.29
N VAL A 282 -12.95 -1.05 -6.66
CA VAL A 282 -12.99 -2.45 -6.26
C VAL A 282 -11.97 -3.22 -7.09
N ILE A 283 -11.20 -4.11 -6.46
CA ILE A 283 -10.33 -5.02 -7.23
C ILE A 283 -11.26 -5.96 -8.00
N PRO A 284 -11.23 -5.98 -9.34
CA PRO A 284 -12.20 -6.72 -10.12
C PRO A 284 -11.79 -8.20 -10.16
N ARG A 285 -12.03 -8.92 -9.05
CA ARG A 285 -11.75 -10.36 -8.94
C ARG A 285 -12.52 -11.18 -9.98
N GLU A 286 -13.65 -10.67 -10.47
CA GLU A 286 -14.37 -11.27 -11.59
C GLU A 286 -13.59 -11.21 -12.92
N GLU A 287 -12.73 -10.20 -13.10
CA GLU A 287 -11.90 -10.04 -14.31
C GLU A 287 -10.60 -10.84 -14.22
N TYR A 288 -9.90 -10.78 -13.08
CA TYR A 288 -8.61 -11.44 -12.91
C TYR A 288 -8.70 -12.89 -12.40
N GLY A 289 -9.87 -13.29 -11.89
CA GLY A 289 -10.15 -14.63 -11.37
C GLY A 289 -9.64 -14.84 -9.94
N PRO A 290 -9.90 -16.04 -9.35
CA PRO A 290 -9.34 -16.43 -8.05
C PRO A 290 -7.81 -16.62 -8.14
N PRO A 291 -7.10 -16.60 -7.00
CA PRO A 291 -5.67 -16.91 -6.97
C PRO A 291 -5.39 -18.30 -7.53
N LYS A 292 -4.32 -18.42 -8.32
CA LYS A 292 -3.94 -19.67 -9.00
C LYS A 292 -2.52 -20.10 -8.68
N ARG A 293 -2.31 -21.41 -8.66
CA ARG A 293 -1.00 -22.06 -8.63
C ARG A 293 -0.78 -22.74 -9.98
N GLY A 294 0.00 -22.10 -10.85
CA GLY A 294 0.03 -22.46 -12.26
C GLY A 294 -1.34 -22.21 -12.91
N GLU A 295 -1.95 -23.24 -13.48
CA GLU A 295 -3.25 -23.12 -14.15
C GLU A 295 -4.45 -23.38 -13.23
N GLU A 296 -4.20 -24.01 -12.08
CA GLU A 296 -5.24 -24.46 -11.14
C GLU A 296 -5.56 -23.39 -10.09
N VAL A 297 -6.81 -23.34 -9.66
CA VAL A 297 -7.24 -22.49 -8.55
C VAL A 297 -6.60 -22.98 -7.25
N ASP A 298 -6.07 -22.05 -6.45
CA ASP A 298 -5.51 -22.38 -5.15
C ASP A 298 -6.60 -22.97 -4.23
N PRO A 299 -6.45 -24.20 -3.70
CA PRO A 299 -7.46 -24.81 -2.83
C PRO A 299 -7.69 -24.06 -1.52
N MET A 300 -6.78 -23.16 -1.13
CA MET A 300 -6.91 -22.32 0.06
C MET A 300 -7.71 -21.03 -0.20
N ASP A 301 -8.12 -20.79 -1.44
CA ASP A 301 -8.89 -19.60 -1.82
C ASP A 301 -10.18 -19.47 -0.99
N ARG A 302 -10.42 -18.24 -0.53
CA ARG A 302 -11.60 -17.84 0.22
C ARG A 302 -11.93 -16.39 -0.04
N ILE A 303 -13.22 -16.07 0.00
CA ILE A 303 -13.72 -14.69 -0.14
C ILE A 303 -13.75 -13.99 1.22
N ARG A 304 -14.17 -14.71 2.27
CA ARG A 304 -14.33 -14.16 3.61
C ARG A 304 -13.08 -14.34 4.48
N PRO A 305 -12.84 -13.44 5.45
CA PRO A 305 -11.78 -13.63 6.42
C PRO A 305 -12.05 -14.87 7.27
N LYS A 306 -11.00 -15.44 7.82
CA LYS A 306 -11.15 -16.56 8.76
C LYS A 306 -11.61 -16.08 10.13
N GLU A 307 -11.09 -14.95 10.57
CA GLU A 307 -11.56 -14.26 11.77
C GLU A 307 -12.28 -12.97 11.37
N GLU A 308 -13.61 -12.95 11.55
CA GLU A 308 -14.40 -11.76 11.26
C GLU A 308 -14.02 -10.59 12.19
N PRO A 309 -13.98 -9.36 11.67
CA PRO A 309 -13.65 -8.17 12.45
C PRO A 309 -14.72 -7.87 13.50
N VAL A 310 -14.29 -7.35 14.65
CA VAL A 310 -15.22 -6.85 15.68
C VAL A 310 -15.87 -5.56 15.18
N VAL A 311 -17.17 -5.60 14.95
CA VAL A 311 -17.94 -4.45 14.45
C VAL A 311 -18.09 -3.41 15.56
N THR A 312 -17.58 -2.21 15.31
CA THR A 312 -17.69 -1.05 16.20
C THR A 312 -18.25 0.14 15.43
N GLU A 313 -18.73 1.16 16.15
CA GLU A 313 -19.20 2.41 15.52
C GLU A 313 -18.10 3.08 14.68
N ARG A 314 -16.85 3.07 15.18
CA ARG A 314 -15.70 3.65 14.45
C ARG A 314 -15.42 2.89 13.16
N LEU A 315 -15.49 1.55 13.19
CA LEU A 315 -15.36 0.73 11.97
C LEU A 315 -16.42 1.09 10.95
N LEU A 316 -17.69 1.13 11.37
CA LEU A 316 -18.80 1.42 10.46
C LEU A 316 -18.67 2.82 9.84
N LYS A 317 -18.22 3.82 10.63
CA LYS A 317 -17.88 5.16 10.12
C LYS A 317 -16.79 5.12 9.05
N LEU A 318 -15.68 4.43 9.30
CA LEU A 318 -14.58 4.29 8.34
C LEU A 318 -14.99 3.52 7.07
N VAL A 319 -15.95 2.59 7.18
CA VAL A 319 -16.54 1.92 6.01
C VAL A 319 -17.38 2.89 5.19
N GLY A 320 -18.17 3.75 5.83
CA GLY A 320 -19.06 4.70 5.15
C GLY A 320 -20.55 4.48 5.45
N PHE A 321 -20.86 3.83 6.58
CA PHE A 321 -22.21 3.84 7.14
C PHE A 321 -22.60 5.21 7.69
#